data_AF-A0A5M5ZP78-F1
#
_entry.id   AF-A0A5M5ZP78-F1
#
_cell.length_a   1.000
_cell.length_b   1.000
_cell.length_c   1.000
_cell.angle_alpha   90.00
_cell.angle_beta   90.00
_cell.angle_gamma   90.00
#
_symmetry.space_group_name_H-M   'P 1'
#
loop_
_entity.id
_entity.type
_entity.pdbx_description
1 polymer ?
#
loop_
_entity_poly.entity_id
_entity_poly.type
_entity_poly.pdbx_seq_one_letter_code
_entity_poly.pdbx_strand_id
1 'polypeptide(L)'
;MKLGIIRCQQTEDFCPGSTCFHVARNKKGAFEGTDGNIEIVGFTNCGGCPGKKAVLRARMLVERGADTIAFASCIQKGTPIGYPCPFGRRMKELLVKNLPENIRILDYTHDAPDEKKNHSGSLRSDASKE
;
A
#
# COMPACT_ATOMS: atom_id res chain seq x y z
N MET A 1 -1.10 16.25 -3.56
CA MET A 1 -0.58 15.24 -2.61
C MET A 1 0.83 14.87 -3.01
N LYS A 2 1.76 14.85 -2.05
CA LYS A 2 3.14 14.41 -2.22
C LYS A 2 3.33 13.05 -1.57
N LEU A 3 3.33 12.00 -2.40
CA LEU A 3 3.21 10.62 -1.98
C LEU A 3 4.57 9.92 -1.91
N GLY A 4 4.92 9.42 -0.74
CA GLY A 4 5.95 8.41 -0.54
C GLY A 4 5.32 7.01 -0.46
N ILE A 5 5.91 6.01 -1.11
CA ILE A 5 5.39 4.63 -1.11
C ILE A 5 6.43 3.68 -0.52
N ILE A 6 6.00 2.82 0.42
CA ILE A 6 6.82 1.77 1.02
C ILE A 6 6.26 0.40 0.62
N ARG A 7 7.03 -0.40 -0.12
CA ARG A 7 6.71 -1.80 -0.49
C ARG A 7 7.41 -2.83 0.40
N CYS A 8 7.00 -4.09 0.31
CA CYS A 8 7.70 -5.20 0.93
C CYS A 8 9.05 -5.43 0.24
N GLN A 9 10.09 -5.73 1.02
CA GLN A 9 11.39 -6.11 0.47
C GLN A 9 11.35 -7.47 -0.23
N GLN A 10 10.55 -8.42 0.25
CA GLN A 10 10.49 -9.76 -0.34
C GLN A 10 9.79 -9.83 -1.69
N THR A 11 9.11 -8.77 -2.11
CA THR A 11 8.46 -8.68 -3.43
C THR A 11 9.28 -7.83 -4.40
N GLU A 12 10.40 -7.29 -3.96
CA GLU A 12 11.03 -6.13 -4.60
C GLU A 12 11.79 -6.47 -5.89
N ASP A 13 12.27 -7.71 -5.95
CA ASP A 13 13.03 -8.36 -6.99
C ASP A 13 12.18 -8.66 -8.24
N PHE A 14 10.87 -8.91 -8.07
CA PHE A 14 9.99 -9.22 -9.20
C PHE A 14 8.79 -8.27 -9.38
N CYS A 15 8.37 -7.54 -8.34
CA CYS A 15 7.25 -6.59 -8.43
C CYS A 15 7.78 -5.15 -8.59
N PRO A 16 7.79 -4.56 -9.81
CA PRO A 16 8.35 -3.22 -10.04
C PRO A 16 7.49 -2.08 -9.46
N GLY A 17 6.29 -2.38 -8.95
CA GLY A 17 5.36 -1.36 -8.43
C GLY A 17 4.54 -0.65 -9.50
N SER A 18 4.57 -1.09 -10.76
CA SER A 18 3.87 -0.45 -11.89
C SER A 18 2.38 -0.19 -11.62
N THR A 19 1.67 -1.15 -10.99
CA THR A 19 0.27 -0.95 -10.61
C THR A 19 0.11 0.14 -9.56
N CYS A 20 1.01 0.22 -8.57
CA CYS A 20 0.99 1.28 -7.55
C CYS A 20 1.11 2.66 -8.21
N PHE A 21 2.02 2.82 -9.17
CA PHE A 21 2.20 4.06 -9.92
C PHE A 21 1.01 4.36 -10.83
N HIS A 22 0.48 3.34 -11.51
CA HIS A 22 -0.69 3.48 -12.37
C HIS A 22 -1.91 3.96 -11.58
N VAL A 23 -2.22 3.36 -10.42
CA VAL A 23 -3.39 3.78 -9.63
C VAL A 23 -3.18 5.15 -8.98
N ALA A 24 -1.96 5.50 -8.57
CA ALA A 24 -1.64 6.83 -8.08
C ALA A 24 -1.85 7.90 -9.17
N ARG A 25 -1.32 7.67 -10.38
CA ARG A 25 -1.50 8.57 -11.52
C ARG A 25 -2.96 8.75 -11.90
N ASN A 26 -3.75 7.68 -11.85
CA ASN A 26 -5.16 7.69 -12.23
C ASN A 26 -6.13 7.92 -11.06
N LYS A 27 -5.62 8.20 -9.85
CA LYS A 27 -6.40 8.41 -8.62
C LYS A 27 -7.41 7.30 -8.34
N LYS A 28 -6.97 6.04 -8.43
CA LYS A 28 -7.79 4.83 -8.17
C LYS A 28 -7.36 4.15 -6.87
N GLY A 29 -8.20 3.26 -6.34
CA GLY A 29 -7.90 2.51 -5.12
C GLY A 29 -7.79 3.44 -3.91
N ALA A 30 -6.70 3.37 -3.15
CA ALA A 30 -6.50 4.21 -1.97
C ALA A 30 -6.38 5.72 -2.26
N PHE A 31 -6.29 6.09 -3.55
CA PHE A 31 -6.12 7.47 -4.01
C PHE A 31 -7.41 8.12 -4.54
N GLU A 32 -8.53 7.41 -4.52
CA GLU A 32 -9.83 7.95 -4.93
C GLU A 32 -10.23 9.15 -4.06
N GLY A 33 -10.84 10.16 -4.70
CA GLY A 33 -11.21 11.41 -4.02
C GLY A 33 -10.04 12.32 -3.66
N THR A 34 -8.81 12.03 -4.12
CA THR A 34 -7.68 12.95 -3.88
C THR A 34 -7.77 14.18 -4.79
N ASP A 35 -7.80 15.36 -4.15
CA ASP A 35 -7.75 16.65 -4.85
C ASP A 35 -6.38 16.94 -5.45
N GLY A 36 -6.39 17.60 -6.61
CA GLY A 36 -5.16 18.01 -7.31
C GLY A 36 -4.29 16.84 -7.80
N ASN A 37 -3.05 17.11 -8.16
CA ASN A 37 -2.15 16.07 -8.66
C ASN A 37 -1.49 15.27 -7.52
N ILE A 38 -1.20 14.00 -7.81
CA ILE A 38 -0.39 13.13 -6.94
C ILE A 38 1.03 13.10 -7.51
N GLU A 39 1.97 13.68 -6.78
CA GLU A 39 3.40 13.64 -7.06
C GLU A 39 4.03 12.50 -6.27
N ILE A 40 4.74 11.58 -6.93
CA ILE A 40 5.46 10.52 -6.24
C ILE A 40 6.84 11.07 -5.83
N VAL A 41 7.01 11.31 -4.53
CA VAL A 41 8.29 11.77 -3.94
C VAL A 41 9.31 10.64 -3.90
N GLY A 42 8.86 9.41 -3.70
CA GLY A 42 9.74 8.25 -3.72
C GLY A 42 9.03 6.93 -3.53
N PHE A 43 9.71 5.87 -3.97
CA PHE A 43 9.28 4.48 -3.85
C PHE A 43 10.44 3.66 -3.29
N THR A 44 10.23 3.00 -2.15
CA THR A 44 11.28 2.23 -1.47
C THR A 44 10.70 1.00 -0.79
N ASN A 45 11.56 0.07 -0.38
CA ASN A 45 11.14 -1.11 0.39
C ASN A 45 11.12 -0.82 1.92
N CYS A 46 10.48 -1.69 2.69
CA CYS A 46 10.40 -1.61 4.16
C CYS A 46 11.73 -1.89 4.88
N GLY A 47 12.76 -2.34 4.15
CA GLY A 47 14.09 -2.71 4.67
C GLY A 47 14.17 -4.09 5.33
N GLY A 48 13.20 -4.95 5.07
CA GLY A 48 13.22 -6.38 5.45
C GLY A 48 12.56 -6.68 6.78
N CYS A 49 12.21 -7.95 6.99
CA CYS A 49 11.59 -8.42 8.24
C CYS A 49 12.57 -8.24 9.42
N PRO A 50 12.14 -7.70 10.57
CA PRO A 50 10.76 -7.48 11.00
C PRO A 50 10.24 -6.04 10.81
N GLY A 51 10.72 -5.31 9.80
CA GLY A 51 10.22 -3.97 9.43
C GLY A 51 10.85 -2.81 10.21
N LYS A 52 11.93 -3.04 10.97
CA LYS A 52 12.57 -2.04 11.83
C LYS A 52 13.04 -0.79 11.07
N LYS A 53 13.44 -0.95 9.80
CA LYS A 53 13.93 0.15 8.97
C LYS A 53 12.81 0.99 8.35
N ALA A 54 11.55 0.55 8.40
CA ALA A 54 10.43 1.24 7.76
C ALA A 54 10.25 2.69 8.27
N VAL A 55 10.47 2.92 9.56
CA VAL A 55 10.40 4.28 10.15
C VAL A 55 11.46 5.19 9.55
N LEU A 56 12.71 4.71 9.41
CA LEU A 56 13.79 5.49 8.79
C LEU A 56 13.49 5.80 7.32
N ARG A 57 12.94 4.82 6.58
CA ARG A 57 12.51 5.01 5.19
C ARG A 57 11.40 6.05 5.07
N ALA A 58 10.41 6.00 5.95
CA ALA A 58 9.32 6.98 5.97
C ALA A 58 9.82 8.39 6.31
N ARG A 59 10.71 8.54 7.30
CA ARG A 59 11.34 9.83 7.63
C ARG A 59 12.10 10.41 6.44
N MET A 60 12.87 9.59 5.74
CA MET A 60 13.59 10.02 4.53
C MET A 60 12.65 10.52 3.42
N LEU A 61 11.46 9.93 3.27
CA LEU A 61 10.45 10.39 2.32
C LEU A 61 9.83 11.71 2.76
N VAL A 62 9.50 11.84 4.05
CA VAL A 62 8.93 13.08 4.63
C VAL A 62 9.94 14.23 4.54
N GLU A 63 11.22 14.00 4.85
CA GLU A 63 12.28 15.00 4.69
C GLU A 63 12.47 15.44 3.24
N ARG A 64 12.13 14.58 2.27
CA ARG A 64 12.12 14.90 0.82
C ARG A 64 10.82 15.56 0.37
N GLY A 65 9.91 15.86 1.30
CA GLY A 65 8.68 16.59 1.06
C GLY A 65 7.43 15.74 0.89
N ALA A 66 7.46 14.43 1.22
CA ALA A 66 6.24 13.64 1.24
C ALA A 66 5.29 14.12 2.37
N ASP A 67 4.06 14.43 2.01
CA ASP A 67 2.96 14.75 2.94
C ASP A 67 2.13 13.50 3.29
N THR A 68 2.27 12.44 2.49
CA THR A 68 1.52 11.19 2.61
C THR A 68 2.45 10.00 2.43
N ILE A 69 2.35 9.00 3.29
CA ILE A 69 3.04 7.71 3.17
C ILE A 69 2.02 6.61 2.91
N ALA A 70 2.15 5.90 1.79
CA ALA A 70 1.35 4.70 1.52
C ALA A 70 2.19 3.43 1.71
N PHE A 71 1.66 2.47 2.45
CA PHE A 71 2.11 1.09 2.29
C PHE A 71 1.59 0.55 0.96
N ALA A 72 2.46 -0.07 0.17
CA ALA A 72 2.02 -0.79 -1.01
C ALA A 72 1.23 -2.05 -0.62
N SER A 73 0.32 -2.49 -1.49
CA SER A 73 -0.61 -3.59 -1.20
C SER A 73 0.06 -4.91 -0.83
N CYS A 74 1.31 -5.14 -1.25
CA CYS A 74 2.11 -6.30 -0.81
C CYS A 74 2.31 -6.40 0.70
N ILE A 75 2.24 -5.29 1.44
CA ILE A 75 2.43 -5.32 2.90
C ILE A 75 1.13 -5.69 3.61
N GLN A 76 0.04 -4.95 3.41
CA GLN A 76 -1.19 -5.18 4.17
C GLN A 76 -2.18 -6.13 3.49
N LYS A 77 -2.24 -6.14 2.14
CA LYS A 77 -3.11 -7.04 1.37
C LYS A 77 -2.40 -8.30 0.88
N GLY A 78 -1.07 -8.36 0.94
CA GLY A 78 -0.28 -9.51 0.48
C GLY A 78 -0.16 -9.66 -1.03
N THR A 79 -0.69 -8.74 -1.83
CA THR A 79 -0.64 -8.81 -3.31
C THR A 79 0.79 -8.55 -3.83
N PRO A 80 1.34 -9.38 -4.74
CA PRO A 80 0.67 -10.44 -5.51
C PRO A 80 0.83 -11.86 -4.94
N ILE A 81 1.59 -12.07 -3.86
CA ILE A 81 1.90 -13.41 -3.33
C ILE A 81 0.68 -14.04 -2.61
N GLY A 82 -0.29 -13.23 -2.20
CA GLY A 82 -1.41 -13.68 -1.37
C GLY A 82 -1.03 -13.88 0.10
N TYR A 83 0.13 -13.38 0.51
CA TYR A 83 0.64 -13.50 1.88
C TYR A 83 0.90 -12.12 2.50
N PRO A 84 -0.03 -11.59 3.31
CA PRO A 84 0.16 -10.32 4.01
C PRO A 84 1.34 -10.35 4.97
N CYS A 85 2.01 -9.22 5.12
CA CYS A 85 3.13 -9.09 6.04
C CYS A 85 2.65 -9.22 7.50
N PRO A 86 3.21 -10.15 8.30
CA PRO A 86 2.83 -10.29 9.71
C PRO A 86 3.21 -9.07 10.56
N PHE A 87 4.14 -8.24 10.06
CA PHE A 87 4.58 -7.01 10.72
C PHE A 87 3.87 -5.76 10.18
N GLY A 88 2.94 -5.87 9.22
CA GLY A 88 2.28 -4.73 8.56
C GLY A 88 1.63 -3.77 9.56
N ARG A 89 0.80 -4.30 10.45
CA ARG A 89 0.14 -3.52 11.51
C ARG A 89 1.14 -2.83 12.43
N ARG A 90 2.16 -3.58 12.90
CA ARG A 90 3.18 -3.03 13.79
C ARG A 90 4.03 -1.95 13.12
N MET A 91 4.36 -2.11 11.84
CA MET A 91 5.06 -1.09 11.06
C MET A 91 4.22 0.19 10.97
N LYS A 92 2.91 0.09 10.69
CA LYS A 92 2.02 1.25 10.67
C LYS A 92 2.00 1.99 12.00
N GLU A 93 1.81 1.27 13.11
CA GLU A 93 1.83 1.85 14.46
C GLU A 93 3.14 2.61 14.73
N LEU A 94 4.28 2.04 14.32
CA LEU A 94 5.57 2.67 14.47
C LEU A 94 5.72 3.92 13.59
N LEU A 95 5.19 3.93 12.36
CA LEU A 95 5.16 5.13 11.53
C LEU A 95 4.32 6.22 12.17
N VAL A 96 3.07 5.93 12.57
CA VAL A 96 2.17 6.88 13.25
C VAL A 96 2.85 7.48 14.48
N LYS A 97 3.53 6.66 15.28
CA LYS A 97 4.22 7.12 16.50
C LYS A 97 5.45 8.01 16.24
N ASN A 98 6.14 7.83 15.11
CA ASN A 98 7.48 8.38 14.90
C ASN A 98 7.57 9.44 13.78
N LEU A 99 6.45 9.72 13.12
CA LEU A 99 6.32 10.76 12.09
C LEU A 99 5.52 11.95 12.65
N PRO A 100 5.67 13.15 12.08
CA PRO A 100 4.83 14.30 12.42
C PRO A 100 3.33 14.01 12.23
N GLU A 101 2.47 14.59 13.07
CA GLU A 101 1.03 14.32 13.08
C GLU A 101 0.32 14.71 11.78
N ASN A 102 0.89 15.65 11.02
CA ASN A 102 0.33 16.09 9.74
C ASN A 102 0.62 15.12 8.57
N ILE A 103 1.37 14.05 8.80
CA ILE A 103 1.66 13.05 7.76
C ILE A 103 0.53 12.03 7.66
N ARG A 104 -0.13 12.00 6.50
CA ARG A 104 -1.19 11.02 6.24
C ARG A 104 -0.58 9.64 5.97
N ILE A 105 -1.14 8.59 6.56
CA ILE A 105 -0.70 7.21 6.33
C ILE A 105 -1.81 6.40 5.66
N LEU A 106 -1.52 5.80 4.50
CA LEU A 106 -2.42 4.92 3.76
C LEU A 106 -1.99 3.46 3.90
N ASP A 107 -2.96 2.56 4.04
CA ASP A 107 -2.71 1.15 4.34
C ASP A 107 -2.39 0.29 3.11
N TYR A 108 -2.78 0.75 1.93
CA TYR A 108 -2.61 0.03 0.67
C TYR A 108 -2.56 1.03 -0.50
N THR A 109 -2.26 0.54 -1.70
CA THR A 109 -2.28 1.34 -2.93
C THR A 109 -3.43 0.91 -3.85
N HIS A 110 -3.56 -0.39 -4.09
CA HIS A 110 -4.56 -1.00 -4.96
C HIS A 110 -5.11 -2.33 -4.41
N ASP A 111 -6.25 -2.77 -4.92
CA ASP A 111 -6.80 -4.09 -4.60
C ASP A 111 -6.02 -5.22 -5.28
N ALA A 112 -6.16 -6.43 -4.75
CA ALA A 112 -5.72 -7.63 -5.48
C ALA A 112 -6.60 -7.83 -6.73
N PRO A 113 -6.09 -8.44 -7.81
CA PRO A 113 -6.88 -8.71 -9.01
C PRO A 113 -8.21 -9.45 -8.73
N ASP A 114 -8.25 -10.32 -7.72
CA ASP A 114 -9.44 -11.10 -7.36
C ASP A 114 -10.37 -10.45 -6.32
N GLU A 115 -9.96 -9.35 -5.65
CA GLU A 115 -10.82 -8.69 -4.66
C GLU A 115 -12.05 -8.01 -5.28
N LYS A 116 -11.99 -7.66 -6.58
CA LYS A 116 -13.13 -7.05 -7.30
C LYS A 116 -14.28 -8.00 -7.61
N LYS A 117 -14.13 -9.32 -7.39
CA LYS A 117 -15.22 -10.29 -7.63
C LYS A 117 -16.25 -10.34 -6.50
N ASN A 118 -15.97 -9.77 -5.33
CA ASN A 118 -16.82 -9.94 -4.14
C ASN A 118 -17.76 -8.75 -3.85
N HIS A 119 -17.91 -7.79 -4.76
CA HIS A 119 -18.84 -6.67 -4.63
C HIS A 119 -19.83 -6.52 -5.79
N SER A 120 -20.07 -7.61 -6.54
CA SER A 120 -21.20 -7.71 -7.45
C SER A 120 -21.85 -9.09 -7.31
N GLY A 121 -23.00 -9.14 -6.63
CA GLY A 121 -23.94 -10.24 -6.79
C GLY A 121 -23.80 -11.39 -5.79
N SER A 122 -24.70 -11.40 -4.82
CA SER A 122 -25.23 -12.61 -4.21
C SER A 122 -25.53 -13.67 -5.27
N LEU A 123 -24.84 -14.80 -5.23
CA LEU A 123 -25.36 -16.10 -5.69
C LEU A 123 -25.02 -17.15 -4.63
N ARG A 124 -25.85 -17.19 -3.60
CA ARG A 124 -26.19 -18.46 -2.94
C ARG A 124 -27.27 -19.15 -3.79
N SER A 125 -27.24 -20.48 -3.67
CA SER A 125 -28.25 -21.50 -4.05
C SER A 125 -28.54 -21.71 -5.53
N ASP A 126 -28.10 -22.87 -6.02
CA ASP A 126 -28.90 -23.93 -6.67
C ASP A 126 -27.95 -24.77 -7.52
N ALA A 127 -27.94 -26.09 -7.58
CA ALA A 127 -28.63 -27.16 -6.88
C ALA A 127 -27.89 -28.43 -7.33
N SER A 128 -27.83 -29.43 -6.45
CA SER A 128 -27.70 -30.82 -6.86
C SER A 128 -28.79 -31.16 -7.90
N LYS A 129 -28.39 -31.65 -9.08
CA LYS A 129 -29.14 -32.33 -10.17
C LYS A 129 -28.29 -32.13 -11.44
N GLU A 130 -27.79 -33.12 -12.18
CA GLU A 130 -28.02 -34.56 -12.32
C GLU A 130 -26.67 -35.30 -12.47
#